data_AF-A0A914SJE7-F1
#
_entry.id   AF-A0A914SJE7-F1
#
_cell.length_a   1.000
_cell.length_b   1.000
_cell.length_c   1.000
_cell.angle_alpha   90.00
_cell.angle_beta   90.00
_cell.angle_gamma   90.00
#
_symmetry.space_group_name_H-M   'P 1'
#
loop_
_entity.id
_entity.type
_entity.pdbx_description
1 polymer ?
#
loop_
_entity_poly.entity_id
_entity_poly.type
_entity_poly.pdbx_seq_one_letter_code
_entity_poly.pdbx_strand_id
1 'polypeptide(L)'
;MLRNKHLFSTALSLATYIRGSDEETRAIRPYIRGSDEETRAIRRTIIRYLVLSQTCVLRNVSVQVRRRFPTFEAIEAADLITPEERAIIEETSDEYSQFWIPILWAQQILCDANQQGKISSDFIADKIATNIENFRSQLQNLLKFDWVPIPLVYPQLFDWVPIPLVYPQLVTFCVRLYFFICLFTRQIIKSDDIGLPESPLFWIPLTTIIEFVVYMGWLKVAEDMLHPLGEDSDNLECNYIIDKNLITGLSIVDRGGKPFPPPKKDAFWDKQNLAPLYSFNTAHRTVTPMTGSAANVKYDF
;
A
#
# COMPACT_ATOMS: atom_id res chain seq x y z
N MET A 1 -21.41 2.18 12.21
CA MET A 1 -20.02 2.51 12.62
C MET A 1 -18.98 1.42 12.31
N LEU A 2 -19.36 0.18 11.96
CA LEU A 2 -18.42 -0.91 11.59
C LEU A 2 -18.17 -1.08 10.07
N ARG A 3 -18.82 -0.29 9.19
CA ARG A 3 -18.77 -0.45 7.73
C ARG A 3 -17.76 0.47 7.00
N ASN A 4 -17.25 1.52 7.64
CA ASN A 4 -16.16 2.36 7.07
C ASN A 4 -14.76 1.77 7.28
N LYS A 5 -14.64 0.68 8.06
CA LYS A 5 -13.36 0.00 8.24
C LYS A 5 -12.87 -0.66 6.97
N HIS A 6 -13.74 -1.10 6.06
CA HIS A 6 -13.31 -1.77 4.84
C HIS A 6 -12.67 -0.82 3.83
N LEU A 7 -13.22 0.38 3.57
CA LEU A 7 -12.61 1.33 2.62
C LEU A 7 -11.28 1.89 3.11
N PHE A 8 -11.21 2.26 4.40
CA PHE A 8 -9.96 2.66 5.03
C PHE A 8 -8.98 1.48 5.12
N SER A 9 -9.48 0.26 5.36
CA SER A 9 -8.68 -0.96 5.25
C SER A 9 -8.18 -1.10 3.83
N THR A 10 -8.95 -0.96 2.77
CA THR A 10 -8.51 -1.18 1.39
C THR A 10 -7.41 -0.22 0.95
N ALA A 11 -7.52 1.08 1.28
CA ALA A 11 -6.45 2.06 1.04
C ALA A 11 -5.20 1.79 1.89
N LEU A 12 -5.37 1.42 3.16
CA LEU A 12 -4.28 0.98 4.03
C LEU A 12 -3.70 -0.37 3.58
N SER A 13 -4.52 -1.23 2.94
CA SER A 13 -4.16 -2.52 2.37
C SER A 13 -3.30 -2.27 1.14
N LEU A 14 -3.72 -1.38 0.24
CA LEU A 14 -2.92 -0.88 -0.89
C LEU A 14 -1.55 -0.37 -0.44
N ALA A 15 -1.50 0.47 0.60
CA ALA A 15 -0.25 0.97 1.18
C ALA A 15 0.60 -0.12 1.86
N THR A 16 -0.02 -1.16 2.45
CA THR A 16 0.69 -2.34 2.99
C THR A 16 1.08 -3.35 1.91
N TYR A 17 0.36 -3.41 0.79
CA TYR A 17 0.62 -4.29 -0.35
C TYR A 17 1.79 -3.79 -1.19
N ILE A 18 1.88 -2.47 -1.42
CA ILE A 18 3.04 -1.89 -2.10
C ILE A 18 4.32 -2.06 -1.25
N ARG A 19 4.16 -2.24 0.07
CA ARG A 19 5.22 -2.60 1.05
C ARG A 19 5.56 -4.11 1.09
N GLY A 20 4.80 -4.97 0.40
CA GLY A 20 4.90 -6.44 0.48
C GLY A 20 6.25 -7.04 0.11
N SER A 21 7.06 -6.34 -0.70
CA SER A 21 8.38 -6.85 -1.11
C SER A 21 9.33 -7.09 0.09
N ASP A 22 9.18 -6.32 1.17
CA ASP A 22 10.06 -6.39 2.36
C ASP A 22 9.86 -7.70 3.16
N GLU A 23 8.64 -8.26 3.20
CA GLU A 23 8.36 -9.51 3.92
C GLU A 23 8.81 -10.75 3.13
N GLU A 24 8.67 -10.71 1.81
CA GLU A 24 9.02 -11.80 0.90
C GLU A 24 10.54 -11.89 0.68
N THR A 25 11.23 -10.75 0.54
CA THR A 25 12.70 -10.69 0.49
C THR A 25 13.36 -11.20 1.77
N ARG A 26 12.70 -11.05 2.94
CA ARG A 26 13.20 -11.56 4.23
C ARG A 26 13.29 -13.08 4.27
N ALA A 27 12.46 -13.79 3.49
CA ALA A 27 12.50 -15.25 3.41
C ALA A 27 13.63 -15.75 2.49
N ILE A 28 13.92 -15.08 1.38
CA ILE A 28 14.74 -15.65 0.30
C ILE A 28 16.20 -15.92 0.72
N ARG A 29 16.82 -15.05 1.52
CA ARG A 29 18.23 -15.20 1.93
C ARG A 29 18.51 -16.33 2.95
N PRO A 30 17.81 -16.45 4.10
CA PRO A 30 18.13 -17.51 5.07
C PRO A 30 17.98 -18.93 4.51
N TYR A 31 17.25 -19.05 3.40
CA TYR A 31 16.81 -20.30 2.81
C TYR A 31 17.61 -20.74 1.58
N ILE A 32 18.07 -19.82 0.73
CA ILE A 32 18.98 -20.11 -0.38
C ILE A 32 20.42 -19.89 0.11
N ARG A 33 21.08 -20.97 0.52
CA ARG A 33 22.41 -20.94 1.15
C ARG A 33 23.50 -21.10 0.08
N GLY A 34 24.50 -20.24 0.13
CA GLY A 34 25.62 -20.27 -0.82
C GLY A 34 26.31 -18.92 -0.91
N SER A 35 27.62 -18.91 -0.74
CA SER A 35 28.49 -17.72 -0.87
C SER A 35 29.10 -17.60 -2.27
N ASP A 36 28.82 -18.58 -3.12
CA ASP A 36 29.21 -18.65 -4.51
C ASP A 36 28.53 -17.55 -5.34
N GLU A 37 29.24 -17.11 -6.38
CA GLU A 37 28.78 -16.04 -7.27
C GLU A 37 27.49 -16.42 -7.99
N GLU A 38 27.35 -17.70 -8.34
CA GLU A 38 26.16 -18.23 -9.01
C GLU A 38 24.91 -18.17 -8.11
N THR A 39 25.00 -18.64 -6.86
CA THR A 39 23.88 -18.53 -5.90
C THR A 39 23.58 -17.08 -5.55
N ARG A 40 24.59 -16.20 -5.53
CA ARG A 40 24.36 -14.76 -5.40
C ARG A 40 23.59 -14.21 -6.61
N ALA A 41 23.95 -14.59 -7.83
CA ALA A 41 23.24 -14.21 -9.04
C ALA A 41 21.78 -14.68 -8.99
N ILE A 42 21.53 -15.95 -8.63
CA ILE A 42 20.18 -16.52 -8.44
C ILE A 42 19.32 -15.65 -7.50
N ARG A 43 19.83 -15.34 -6.30
CA ARG A 43 19.09 -14.52 -5.33
C ARG A 43 18.79 -13.12 -5.85
N ARG A 44 19.76 -12.47 -6.52
CA ARG A 44 19.59 -11.12 -7.08
C ARG A 44 18.59 -11.12 -8.23
N THR A 45 18.64 -12.12 -9.10
CA THR A 45 17.73 -12.26 -10.25
C THR A 45 16.29 -12.50 -9.80
N ILE A 46 16.05 -13.35 -8.80
CA ILE A 46 14.70 -13.55 -8.25
C ILE A 46 14.11 -12.22 -7.76
N ILE A 47 14.85 -11.44 -6.97
CA ILE A 47 14.37 -10.12 -6.50
C ILE A 47 14.12 -9.16 -7.65
N ARG A 48 15.04 -9.11 -8.63
CA ARG A 48 14.89 -8.25 -9.81
C ARG A 48 13.63 -8.58 -10.59
N TYR A 49 13.31 -9.86 -10.77
CA TYR A 49 12.08 -10.30 -11.45
C TYR A 49 10.81 -9.96 -10.69
N LEU A 50 10.79 -10.10 -9.35
CA LEU A 50 9.64 -9.68 -8.55
C LEU A 50 9.40 -8.16 -8.67
N VAL A 51 10.46 -7.36 -8.62
CA VAL A 51 10.36 -5.89 -8.80
C VAL A 51 10.00 -5.51 -10.24
N LEU A 52 10.48 -6.26 -11.24
CA LEU A 52 10.09 -6.07 -12.64
C LEU A 52 8.59 -6.30 -12.83
N SER A 53 8.04 -7.39 -12.30
CA SER A 53 6.59 -7.64 -12.33
C SER A 53 5.79 -6.56 -11.60
N GLN A 54 6.27 -6.09 -10.44
CA GLN A 54 5.66 -4.96 -9.74
C GLN A 54 5.65 -3.70 -10.61
N THR A 55 6.77 -3.40 -11.28
CA THR A 55 6.91 -2.23 -12.15
C THR A 55 5.97 -2.32 -13.34
N CYS A 56 5.84 -3.50 -13.96
CA CYS A 56 4.87 -3.73 -15.04
C CYS A 56 3.43 -3.46 -14.62
N VAL A 57 3.02 -3.91 -13.42
CA VAL A 57 1.68 -3.64 -12.88
C VAL A 57 1.50 -2.16 -12.55
N LEU A 58 2.45 -1.56 -11.83
CA LEU A 58 2.36 -0.15 -11.44
C LEU A 58 2.39 0.79 -12.65
N ARG A 59 3.08 0.43 -13.74
CA ARG A 59 3.07 1.15 -15.02
C ARG A 59 1.67 1.18 -15.66
N ASN A 60 0.82 0.18 -15.43
CA ASN A 60 -0.54 0.14 -15.97
C ASN A 60 -1.53 0.93 -15.12
N VAL A 61 -1.31 0.99 -13.79
CA VAL A 61 -2.28 1.56 -12.85
C VAL A 61 -1.92 3.00 -12.40
N SER A 62 -0.63 3.34 -12.33
CA SER A 62 -0.17 4.66 -11.87
C SER A 62 0.38 5.50 -13.02
N VAL A 63 -0.19 6.69 -13.21
CA VAL A 63 0.24 7.65 -14.23
C VAL A 63 1.68 8.11 -13.98
N GLN A 64 2.06 8.29 -12.71
CA GLN A 64 3.42 8.68 -12.32
C GLN A 64 4.47 7.67 -12.77
N VAL A 65 4.18 6.37 -12.59
CA VAL A 65 5.07 5.27 -13.00
C VAL A 65 5.05 5.10 -14.51
N ARG A 66 3.89 5.28 -15.17
CA ARG A 66 3.77 5.28 -16.62
C ARG A 66 4.59 6.38 -17.30
N ARG A 67 4.67 7.57 -16.68
CA ARG A 67 5.54 8.67 -17.15
C ARG A 67 7.02 8.35 -16.99
N ARG A 68 7.41 7.70 -15.89
CA ARG A 68 8.80 7.26 -15.66
C ARG A 68 9.22 6.14 -16.62
N PHE A 69 8.33 5.17 -16.86
CA PHE A 69 8.57 4.00 -17.69
C PHE A 69 7.52 3.88 -18.80
N PRO A 70 7.60 4.70 -19.87
CA PRO A 70 6.60 4.70 -20.94
C PRO A 70 6.67 3.45 -21.82
N THR A 71 7.86 2.89 -22.04
CA THR A 71 8.15 1.72 -22.91
C THR A 71 8.99 0.68 -22.17
N PHE A 72 9.08 -0.55 -22.69
CA PHE A 72 10.00 -1.55 -22.14
C PHE A 72 11.47 -1.16 -22.35
N GLU A 73 11.79 -0.42 -23.42
CA GLU A 73 13.11 0.19 -23.63
C GLU A 73 13.48 1.16 -22.49
N ALA A 74 12.53 1.92 -21.94
CA ALA A 74 12.79 2.79 -20.80
C ALA A 74 13.07 1.99 -19.50
N ILE A 75 12.51 0.78 -19.39
CA ILE A 75 12.80 -0.15 -18.29
C ILE A 75 14.19 -0.78 -18.47
N GLU A 76 14.59 -1.08 -19.71
CA GLU A 76 15.94 -1.53 -20.07
C GLU A 76 16.98 -0.45 -19.74
N ALA A 77 16.71 0.81 -20.11
CA ALA A 77 17.59 1.94 -19.81
C ALA A 77 17.77 2.19 -18.30
N ALA A 78 16.88 1.65 -17.47
CA ALA A 78 16.97 1.69 -16.01
C ALA A 78 17.64 0.43 -15.40
N ASP A 79 18.20 -0.45 -16.24
CA ASP A 79 18.86 -1.71 -15.87
C ASP A 79 17.99 -2.68 -15.04
N LEU A 80 16.65 -2.57 -15.15
CA LEU A 80 15.73 -3.47 -14.45
C LEU A 80 15.51 -4.77 -15.24
N ILE A 81 15.56 -4.69 -16.57
CA ILE A 81 15.44 -5.81 -17.51
C ILE A 81 16.67 -5.85 -18.42
N THR A 82 17.14 -7.05 -18.79
CA THR A 82 18.23 -7.20 -19.77
C THR A 82 17.68 -7.15 -21.20
N PRO A 83 18.51 -6.83 -22.21
CA PRO A 83 18.07 -6.83 -23.61
C PRO A 83 17.56 -8.20 -24.08
N GLU A 84 18.16 -9.29 -23.58
CA GLU A 84 17.73 -10.66 -23.88
C GLU A 84 16.35 -10.96 -23.28
N GLU A 85 16.13 -10.58 -22.02
CA GLU A 85 14.82 -10.74 -21.37
C GLU A 85 13.74 -9.90 -22.06
N ARG A 86 14.07 -8.68 -22.49
CA ARG A 86 13.14 -7.84 -23.24
C ARG A 86 12.73 -8.51 -24.55
N ALA A 87 13.68 -9.06 -25.29
CA ALA A 87 13.39 -9.76 -26.55
C ALA A 87 12.39 -10.91 -26.35
N ILE A 88 12.54 -11.70 -25.29
CA ILE A 88 11.62 -12.80 -24.97
C ILE A 88 10.23 -12.28 -24.60
N ILE A 89 10.14 -11.19 -23.82
CA ILE A 89 8.85 -10.57 -23.46
C ILE A 89 8.15 -10.02 -24.72
N GLU A 90 8.89 -9.36 -25.61
CA GLU A 90 8.35 -8.82 -26.85
C GLU A 90 7.94 -9.91 -27.85
N GLU A 91 8.66 -11.03 -27.92
CA GLU A 91 8.29 -12.19 -28.73
C GLU A 91 6.99 -12.84 -28.21
N THR A 92 6.82 -12.90 -26.89
CA THR A 92 5.63 -13.45 -26.23
C THR A 92 4.45 -12.45 -26.21
N SER A 93 4.44 -11.46 -27.10
CA SER A 93 3.45 -10.36 -27.12
C SER A 93 2.01 -10.84 -27.33
N ASP A 94 1.34 -11.26 -26.25
CA ASP A 94 -0.11 -11.37 -26.13
C ASP A 94 -0.75 -9.98 -25.96
N GLU A 95 -2.03 -9.83 -26.31
CA GLU A 95 -2.79 -8.57 -26.15
C GLU A 95 -2.96 -8.13 -24.67
N TYR A 96 -2.58 -8.97 -23.71
CA TYR A 96 -2.79 -8.76 -22.28
C TYR A 96 -1.51 -8.35 -21.53
N SER A 97 -1.68 -7.80 -20.31
CA SER A 97 -0.55 -7.37 -19.47
C SER A 97 0.40 -8.52 -19.12
N GLN A 98 1.67 -8.38 -19.49
CA GLN A 98 2.73 -9.40 -19.39
C GLN A 98 3.42 -9.46 -18.01
N PHE A 99 2.80 -8.92 -16.96
CA PHE A 99 3.40 -8.89 -15.61
C PHE A 99 3.66 -10.26 -15.00
N TRP A 100 3.01 -11.32 -15.51
CA TRP A 100 3.13 -12.69 -15.03
C TRP A 100 4.44 -13.37 -15.48
N ILE A 101 5.05 -12.91 -16.59
CA ILE A 101 6.25 -13.54 -17.18
C ILE A 101 7.44 -13.54 -16.20
N PRO A 102 7.84 -12.40 -15.58
CA PRO A 102 8.98 -12.42 -14.67
C PRO A 102 8.72 -13.24 -13.39
N ILE A 103 7.47 -13.30 -12.91
CA ILE A 103 7.10 -14.16 -11.77
C ILE A 103 7.30 -15.64 -12.12
N LEU A 104 6.90 -16.04 -13.32
CA LEU A 104 7.12 -17.41 -13.80
C LEU A 104 8.61 -17.74 -13.87
N TRP A 105 9.44 -16.85 -14.42
CA TRP A 105 10.89 -17.03 -14.45
C TRP A 105 11.50 -17.12 -13.04
N ALA A 106 11.01 -16.32 -12.08
CA ALA A 106 11.45 -16.40 -10.69
C ALA A 106 11.13 -17.77 -10.05
N GLN A 107 9.96 -18.33 -10.34
CA GLN A 107 9.58 -19.67 -9.88
C GLN A 107 10.42 -20.77 -10.55
N GLN A 108 10.71 -20.65 -11.85
CA GLN A 108 11.59 -21.58 -12.57
C GLN A 108 13.00 -21.60 -11.98
N ILE A 109 13.59 -20.42 -11.76
CA ILE A 109 14.92 -20.29 -11.13
C ILE A 109 14.91 -20.92 -9.72
N LEU A 110 13.82 -20.75 -8.96
CA LEU A 110 13.69 -21.36 -7.64
C LEU A 110 13.66 -22.90 -7.72
N CYS A 111 12.92 -23.46 -8.68
CA CYS A 111 12.88 -24.91 -8.93
C CYS A 111 14.26 -25.44 -9.30
N ASP A 112 14.96 -24.78 -10.22
CA ASP A 112 16.31 -25.16 -10.63
C ASP A 112 17.30 -25.10 -9.47
N ALA A 113 17.23 -24.04 -8.65
CA ALA A 113 18.05 -23.92 -7.45
C ALA A 113 17.77 -25.04 -6.42
N ASN A 114 16.52 -25.51 -6.32
CA ASN A 114 16.17 -26.65 -5.47
C ASN A 114 16.76 -27.95 -6.01
N GLN A 115 16.65 -28.20 -7.33
CA GLN A 115 17.23 -29.39 -7.98
C GLN A 115 18.76 -29.43 -7.87
N GLN A 116 19.41 -28.28 -7.88
CA GLN A 116 20.85 -28.14 -7.66
C GLN A 116 21.26 -28.31 -6.18
N GLY A 117 20.32 -28.52 -5.27
CA GLY A 117 20.59 -28.70 -3.84
C GLY A 117 21.07 -27.43 -3.12
N LYS A 118 20.85 -26.24 -3.69
CA LYS A 118 21.20 -24.95 -3.07
C LYS A 118 20.27 -24.57 -1.91
N ILE A 119 19.13 -25.26 -1.81
CA ILE A 119 18.13 -25.10 -0.75
C ILE A 119 18.20 -26.31 0.18
N SER A 120 18.18 -26.08 1.49
CA SER A 120 18.41 -27.15 2.47
C SER A 120 17.26 -28.16 2.60
N SER A 121 16.03 -27.81 2.17
CA SER A 121 14.85 -28.67 2.32
C SER A 121 13.76 -28.26 1.33
N ASP A 122 13.05 -29.24 0.77
CA ASP A 122 11.91 -29.01 -0.13
C ASP A 122 10.79 -28.19 0.52
N PHE A 123 10.56 -28.36 1.83
CA PHE A 123 9.59 -27.56 2.57
C PHE A 123 9.92 -26.06 2.53
N ILE A 124 11.21 -25.72 2.53
CA ILE A 124 11.66 -24.33 2.46
C ILE A 124 11.44 -23.78 1.04
N ALA A 125 11.73 -24.57 0.01
CA ALA A 125 11.47 -24.18 -1.37
C ALA A 125 9.97 -23.94 -1.62
N ASP A 126 9.12 -24.83 -1.14
CA ASP A 126 7.65 -24.71 -1.21
C ASP A 126 7.14 -23.44 -0.50
N LYS A 127 7.72 -23.12 0.67
CA LYS A 127 7.38 -21.88 1.39
C LYS A 127 7.77 -20.62 0.62
N ILE A 128 8.93 -20.62 -0.06
CA ILE A 128 9.32 -19.49 -0.92
C ILE A 128 8.38 -19.39 -2.12
N ALA A 129 8.05 -20.51 -2.76
CA ALA A 129 7.11 -20.55 -3.89
C ALA A 129 5.74 -19.98 -3.49
N THR A 130 5.21 -20.40 -2.33
CA THR A 130 3.97 -19.87 -1.76
C THR A 130 4.03 -18.35 -1.53
N ASN A 131 5.16 -17.83 -1.06
CA ASN A 131 5.33 -16.39 -0.89
C ASN A 131 5.32 -15.64 -2.23
N ILE A 132 5.96 -16.19 -3.27
CA ILE A 132 5.93 -15.62 -4.63
C ILE A 132 4.50 -15.66 -5.21
N GLU A 133 3.72 -16.71 -4.93
CA GLU A 133 2.32 -16.78 -5.34
C GLU A 133 1.43 -15.79 -4.60
N ASN A 134 1.68 -15.57 -3.32
CA ASN A 134 1.03 -14.54 -2.53
C ASN A 134 1.34 -13.15 -3.12
N PHE A 135 2.59 -12.88 -3.49
CA PHE A 135 2.98 -11.65 -4.20
C PHE A 135 2.19 -11.46 -5.49
N ARG A 136 2.15 -12.49 -6.34
CA ARG A 136 1.40 -12.49 -7.60
C ARG A 136 -0.08 -12.19 -7.35
N SER A 137 -0.66 -12.79 -6.33
CA SER A 137 -2.06 -12.59 -5.94
C SER A 137 -2.31 -11.15 -5.48
N GLN A 138 -1.37 -10.54 -4.75
CA GLN A 138 -1.43 -9.14 -4.35
C GLN A 138 -1.37 -8.19 -5.55
N LEU A 139 -0.44 -8.42 -6.49
CA LEU A 139 -0.36 -7.66 -7.74
C LEU A 139 -1.62 -7.82 -8.60
N GLN A 140 -2.20 -9.02 -8.64
CA GLN A 140 -3.46 -9.25 -9.34
C GLN A 140 -4.63 -8.53 -8.68
N ASN A 141 -4.65 -8.44 -7.35
CA ASN A 141 -5.68 -7.66 -6.64
C ASN A 141 -5.57 -6.16 -6.97
N LEU A 142 -4.35 -5.63 -7.10
CA LEU A 142 -4.13 -4.26 -7.54
C LEU A 142 -4.74 -4.00 -8.94
N LEU A 143 -4.52 -4.92 -9.89
CA LEU A 143 -5.16 -4.85 -11.21
C LEU A 143 -6.69 -4.98 -11.14
N LYS A 144 -7.23 -5.79 -10.23
CA LYS A 144 -8.70 -5.88 -10.05
C LYS A 144 -9.30 -4.58 -9.54
N PHE A 145 -8.60 -3.85 -8.66
CA PHE A 145 -9.06 -2.55 -8.17
C PHE A 145 -9.07 -1.47 -9.25
N ASP A 146 -8.16 -1.57 -10.23
CA ASP A 146 -8.12 -0.69 -11.39
C ASP A 146 -9.17 -1.08 -12.44
N TRP A 147 -9.26 -2.37 -12.75
CA TRP A 147 -10.12 -2.91 -13.81
C TRP A 147 -11.61 -2.88 -13.45
N VAL A 148 -11.98 -3.10 -12.19
CA VAL A 148 -13.37 -3.09 -11.73
C VAL A 148 -13.63 -1.78 -10.98
N PRO A 149 -14.47 -0.87 -11.53
CA PRO A 149 -14.88 0.34 -10.84
C PRO A 149 -15.44 -0.02 -9.46
N ILE A 150 -14.92 0.62 -8.42
CA ILE A 150 -15.17 0.33 -7.01
C ILE A 150 -16.66 0.04 -6.76
N PRO A 151 -17.05 -1.18 -6.38
CA PRO A 151 -18.41 -1.44 -5.91
C PRO A 151 -18.53 -0.88 -4.48
N LEU A 152 -18.75 0.43 -4.39
CA LEU A 152 -19.22 1.04 -3.15
C LEU A 152 -20.67 0.61 -2.96
N VAL A 153 -20.89 -0.59 -2.40
CA VAL A 153 -22.07 -1.11 -1.66
C VAL A 153 -22.29 -2.64 -1.93
N TYR A 154 -22.01 -3.46 -0.91
CA TYR A 154 -22.36 -4.89 -0.66
C TYR A 154 -22.17 -5.98 -1.74
N PRO A 155 -21.33 -7.01 -1.51
CA PRO A 155 -21.23 -8.18 -2.39
C PRO A 155 -22.08 -9.37 -1.90
N GLN A 156 -23.32 -9.18 -1.43
CA GLN A 156 -24.12 -10.29 -0.90
C GLN A 156 -25.55 -10.41 -1.44
N LEU A 157 -26.03 -9.53 -2.32
CA LEU A 157 -27.44 -9.58 -2.76
C LEU A 157 -27.74 -9.20 -4.22
N PHE A 158 -26.78 -8.74 -5.03
CA PHE A 158 -27.05 -8.39 -6.42
C PHE A 158 -25.84 -8.70 -7.32
N ASP A 159 -25.78 -9.92 -7.87
CA ASP A 159 -24.72 -10.40 -8.78
C ASP A 159 -24.76 -9.78 -10.19
N TRP A 160 -25.66 -8.83 -10.50
CA TRP A 160 -25.96 -8.46 -11.90
C TRP A 160 -26.10 -6.97 -12.19
N VAL A 161 -25.69 -6.07 -11.28
CA VAL A 161 -25.71 -4.63 -11.55
C VAL A 161 -24.32 -4.04 -11.35
N PRO A 162 -23.59 -3.65 -12.43
CA PRO A 162 -22.40 -2.83 -12.27
C PRO A 162 -22.87 -1.52 -11.64
N ILE A 163 -22.39 -1.19 -10.43
CA ILE A 163 -22.68 0.11 -9.81
C ILE A 163 -21.96 1.15 -10.70
N PRO A 164 -22.70 1.93 -11.51
CA PRO A 164 -22.07 2.70 -12.57
C PRO A 164 -21.36 3.93 -12.00
N LEU A 165 -20.49 4.51 -12.83
CA LEU A 165 -19.88 5.86 -12.73
C LEU A 165 -20.84 6.98 -12.23
N VAL A 166 -22.14 6.71 -12.28
CA VAL A 166 -23.25 7.54 -11.79
C VAL A 166 -23.19 7.83 -10.28
N TYR A 167 -22.65 6.95 -9.43
CA TYR A 167 -22.75 7.18 -7.97
C TYR A 167 -21.94 8.40 -7.47
N PRO A 168 -20.62 8.53 -7.76
CA PRO A 168 -19.88 9.75 -7.43
C PRO A 168 -20.46 10.99 -8.12
N GLN A 169 -20.91 10.84 -9.38
CA GLN A 169 -21.54 11.91 -10.15
C GLN A 169 -22.84 12.40 -9.51
N LEU A 170 -23.68 11.48 -9.02
CA LEU A 170 -24.96 11.76 -8.38
C LEU A 170 -24.74 12.44 -7.02
N VAL A 171 -23.81 11.94 -6.20
CA VAL A 171 -23.49 12.56 -4.91
C VAL A 171 -22.97 13.98 -5.13
N THR A 172 -22.04 14.15 -6.08
CA THR A 172 -21.51 15.46 -6.48
C THR A 172 -22.61 16.39 -6.98
N PHE A 173 -23.50 15.89 -7.83
CA PHE A 173 -24.64 16.64 -8.33
C PHE A 173 -25.58 17.06 -7.21
N CYS A 174 -25.97 16.15 -6.31
CA CYS A 174 -26.86 16.43 -5.19
C CYS A 174 -26.29 17.51 -4.25
N VAL A 175 -25.00 17.42 -3.90
CA VAL A 175 -24.35 18.43 -3.04
C VAL A 175 -24.29 19.79 -3.74
N ARG A 176 -23.94 19.83 -5.04
CA ARG A 176 -23.91 21.08 -5.82
C ARG A 176 -25.30 21.68 -5.98
N LEU A 177 -26.32 20.85 -6.24
CA LEU A 177 -27.72 21.29 -6.38
C LEU A 177 -28.27 21.85 -5.07
N TYR A 178 -27.95 21.21 -3.93
CA TYR A 178 -28.30 21.72 -2.61
C TYR A 178 -27.79 23.15 -2.40
N PHE A 179 -26.50 23.39 -2.66
CA PHE A 179 -25.92 24.72 -2.51
C PHE A 179 -26.40 25.72 -3.56
N PHE A 180 -26.69 25.26 -4.78
CA PHE A 180 -27.34 26.09 -5.80
C PHE A 180 -28.69 26.64 -5.32
N ILE A 181 -29.51 25.81 -4.67
CA ILE A 181 -30.79 26.25 -4.09
C ILE A 181 -30.57 27.17 -2.88
N CYS A 182 -29.56 26.89 -2.04
CA CYS A 182 -29.22 27.76 -0.90
C CYS A 182 -28.82 29.18 -1.33
N LEU A 183 -28.23 29.36 -2.52
CA LEU A 183 -27.87 30.69 -3.04
C LEU A 183 -29.08 31.62 -3.22
N PHE A 184 -30.27 31.06 -3.45
CA PHE A 184 -31.51 31.84 -3.60
C PHE A 184 -32.33 31.88 -2.30
N THR A 185 -32.41 30.74 -1.60
CA THR A 185 -33.30 30.60 -0.43
C THR A 185 -32.74 31.20 0.85
N ARG A 186 -31.40 31.30 0.98
CA ARG A 186 -30.74 31.84 2.18
C ARG A 186 -30.18 33.25 1.97
N GLN A 187 -30.74 33.99 1.01
CA GLN A 187 -30.43 35.41 0.85
C GLN A 187 -31.07 36.21 1.98
N ILE A 188 -30.30 37.11 2.56
CA ILE A 188 -30.75 37.99 3.63
C ILE A 188 -31.42 39.19 2.98
N ILE A 189 -32.76 39.16 2.91
CA ILE A 189 -33.56 40.24 2.33
C ILE A 189 -33.74 41.33 3.39
N LYS A 190 -33.38 42.56 3.04
CA LYS A 190 -33.62 43.73 3.90
C LYS A 190 -35.13 44.02 3.90
N SER A 191 -35.80 43.83 5.02
CA SER A 191 -37.13 44.40 5.24
C SER A 191 -36.96 45.80 5.81
N ASP A 192 -37.45 46.82 5.10
CA ASP A 192 -37.38 48.23 5.53
C ASP A 192 -38.22 48.52 6.80
N ASP A 193 -39.08 47.56 7.22
CA ASP A 193 -40.02 47.74 8.34
C ASP A 193 -39.50 47.29 9.71
N ILE A 194 -38.32 46.67 9.80
CA ILE A 194 -37.79 46.15 11.07
C ILE A 194 -36.35 46.63 11.21
N GLY A 195 -36.10 47.50 12.18
CA GLY A 195 -34.78 48.04 12.54
C GLY A 195 -33.81 46.94 12.95
N LEU A 196 -33.26 46.24 11.97
CA LEU A 196 -32.22 45.24 12.15
C LEU A 196 -30.91 45.98 12.42
N PRO A 197 -30.14 45.56 13.45
CA PRO A 197 -28.87 46.21 13.77
C PRO A 197 -27.93 46.13 12.57
N GLU A 198 -27.34 47.27 12.20
CA GLU A 198 -26.33 47.43 11.12
C GLU A 198 -24.99 46.74 11.48
N SER A 199 -25.05 45.49 11.93
CA SER A 199 -23.86 44.70 12.18
C SER A 199 -23.38 44.07 10.85
N PRO A 200 -22.08 44.18 10.50
CA PRO A 200 -21.54 43.61 9.27
C PRO A 200 -21.71 42.08 9.20
N LEU A 201 -21.92 41.43 10.36
CA LEU A 201 -22.18 39.99 10.49
C LEU A 201 -23.53 39.57 9.89
N PHE A 202 -24.49 40.49 9.76
CA PHE A 202 -25.81 40.20 9.17
C PHE A 202 -25.79 40.19 7.64
N TRP A 203 -24.78 40.75 6.99
CA TRP A 203 -24.66 40.73 5.52
C TRP A 203 -23.98 39.48 4.98
N ILE A 204 -23.32 38.72 5.86
CA ILE A 204 -22.56 37.52 5.50
C ILE A 204 -23.28 36.30 6.09
N PRO A 205 -23.77 35.35 5.27
CA PRO A 205 -24.45 34.16 5.77
C PRO A 205 -23.44 33.15 6.35
N LEU A 206 -22.89 33.46 7.53
CA LEU A 206 -21.79 32.71 8.16
C LEU A 206 -22.13 31.22 8.35
N THR A 207 -23.35 30.90 8.78
CA THR A 207 -23.80 29.51 8.95
C THR A 207 -23.78 28.73 7.64
N THR A 208 -24.26 29.34 6.54
CA THR A 208 -24.25 28.70 5.22
C THR A 208 -22.84 28.55 4.67
N ILE A 209 -21.94 29.49 4.96
CA ILE A 209 -20.51 29.38 4.60
C ILE A 209 -19.86 28.21 5.34
N ILE A 210 -20.11 28.05 6.65
CA ILE A 210 -19.57 26.93 7.43
C ILE A 210 -20.14 25.59 6.91
N GLU A 211 -21.44 25.50 6.65
CA GLU A 211 -22.05 24.33 6.03
C GLU A 211 -21.41 24.00 4.68
N PHE A 212 -21.19 25.02 3.83
CA PHE A 212 -20.53 24.84 2.54
C PHE A 212 -19.13 24.25 2.69
N VAL A 213 -18.30 24.82 3.57
CA VAL A 213 -16.93 24.33 3.82
C VAL A 213 -16.95 22.88 4.30
N VAL A 214 -17.86 22.51 5.20
CA VAL A 214 -17.96 21.14 5.73
C VAL A 214 -18.42 20.15 4.65
N TYR A 215 -19.53 20.42 3.95
CA TYR A 215 -20.07 19.48 2.96
C TYR A 215 -19.21 19.38 1.70
N MET A 216 -18.71 20.51 1.18
CA MET A 216 -17.79 20.49 0.03
C MET A 216 -16.42 19.92 0.41
N GLY A 217 -15.92 20.24 1.61
CA GLY A 217 -14.68 19.66 2.13
C GLY A 217 -14.80 18.15 2.25
N TRP A 218 -15.92 17.64 2.78
CA TRP A 218 -16.14 16.20 2.89
C TRP A 218 -16.29 15.52 1.51
N LEU A 219 -16.97 16.16 0.56
CA LEU A 219 -17.04 15.67 -0.82
C LEU A 219 -15.64 15.62 -1.46
N LYS A 220 -14.81 16.65 -1.26
CA LYS A 220 -13.45 16.73 -1.81
C LYS A 220 -12.54 15.64 -1.24
N VAL A 221 -12.58 15.42 0.07
CA VAL A 221 -11.85 14.31 0.70
C VAL A 221 -12.26 12.96 0.09
N ALA A 222 -13.55 12.75 -0.20
CA ALA A 222 -14.01 11.52 -0.84
C ALA A 222 -13.57 11.40 -2.32
N GLU A 223 -13.54 12.51 -3.06
CA GLU A 223 -13.03 12.56 -4.45
C GLU A 223 -11.53 12.21 -4.48
N ASP A 224 -10.73 12.80 -3.58
CA ASP A 224 -9.28 12.57 -3.52
C ASP A 224 -8.96 11.12 -3.10
N MET A 225 -9.71 10.55 -2.14
CA MET A 225 -9.56 9.15 -1.74
C MET A 225 -9.95 8.14 -2.83
N LEU A 226 -10.70 8.55 -3.86
CA LEU A 226 -11.12 7.66 -4.95
C LEU A 226 -9.97 7.37 -5.93
N HIS A 227 -8.99 8.28 -6.05
CA HIS A 227 -7.86 8.15 -7.00
C HIS A 227 -6.49 8.21 -6.32
N PRO A 228 -6.16 7.27 -5.41
CA PRO A 228 -4.92 7.30 -4.63
C PRO A 228 -3.63 7.08 -5.44
N LEU A 229 -3.72 6.79 -6.74
CA LEU A 229 -2.60 6.46 -7.65
C LEU A 229 -2.39 7.51 -8.77
N GLY A 230 -3.08 8.65 -8.70
CA GLY A 230 -2.92 9.81 -9.60
C GLY A 230 -1.67 10.64 -9.29
N GLU A 231 -1.68 11.94 -9.60
CA GLU A 231 -0.51 12.83 -9.48
C GLU A 231 -0.58 13.83 -8.32
N ASP A 232 -1.61 13.76 -7.49
CA ASP A 232 -1.78 14.68 -6.37
C ASP A 232 -0.75 14.42 -5.26
N SER A 233 -0.45 15.45 -4.46
CA SER A 233 0.59 15.37 -3.42
C SER A 233 0.32 14.34 -2.33
N ASP A 234 -0.95 13.95 -2.16
CA ASP A 234 -1.39 13.02 -1.13
C ASP A 234 -1.44 11.56 -1.64
N ASN A 235 -1.04 11.36 -2.90
CA ASN A 235 -1.09 10.06 -3.55
C ASN A 235 0.10 9.18 -3.17
N LEU A 236 -0.03 7.89 -3.44
CA LEU A 236 1.01 6.92 -3.12
C LEU A 236 2.26 7.17 -3.97
N GLU A 237 3.40 7.31 -3.28
CA GLU A 237 4.73 7.48 -3.88
C GLU A 237 5.24 6.17 -4.52
N CYS A 238 4.58 5.73 -5.59
CA CYS A 238 4.87 4.46 -6.27
C CYS A 238 6.31 4.39 -6.79
N ASN A 239 6.85 5.52 -7.30
CA ASN A 239 8.22 5.60 -7.77
C ASN A 239 9.23 5.33 -6.65
N TYR A 240 9.05 5.96 -5.49
CA TYR A 240 9.88 5.72 -4.31
C TYR A 240 9.82 4.25 -3.87
N ILE A 241 8.64 3.63 -3.93
CA ILE A 241 8.51 2.26 -3.45
C ILE A 241 9.18 1.26 -4.39
N ILE A 242 9.13 1.46 -5.71
CA ILE A 242 9.90 0.64 -6.66
C ILE A 242 11.40 0.72 -6.32
N ASP A 243 11.93 1.92 -6.15
CA ASP A 243 13.36 2.13 -5.85
C ASP A 243 13.75 1.53 -4.50
N LYS A 244 12.93 1.77 -3.47
CA LYS A 244 13.13 1.22 -2.13
C LYS A 244 13.13 -0.32 -2.18
N ASN A 245 12.16 -0.93 -2.84
CA ASN A 245 12.01 -2.39 -2.92
C ASN A 245 13.20 -3.02 -3.64
N LEU A 246 13.65 -2.42 -4.74
CA LEU A 246 14.83 -2.87 -5.48
C LEU A 246 16.10 -2.78 -4.62
N ILE A 247 16.40 -1.60 -4.08
CA ILE A 247 17.64 -1.34 -3.33
C ILE A 247 17.67 -2.16 -2.03
N THR A 248 16.56 -2.19 -1.30
CA THR A 248 16.45 -2.92 -0.03
C THR A 248 16.49 -4.42 -0.28
N GLY A 249 15.74 -4.93 -1.25
CA GLY A 249 15.72 -6.35 -1.60
C GLY A 249 17.10 -6.85 -2.02
N LEU A 250 17.78 -6.12 -2.92
CA LEU A 250 19.15 -6.44 -3.34
C LEU A 250 20.14 -6.38 -2.17
N SER A 251 20.02 -5.37 -1.29
CA SER A 251 20.87 -5.24 -0.09
C SER A 251 20.63 -6.36 0.91
N ILE A 252 19.38 -6.83 1.09
CA ILE A 252 19.05 -7.94 1.99
C ILE A 252 19.73 -9.22 1.51
N VAL A 253 19.59 -9.55 0.22
CA VAL A 253 20.18 -10.77 -0.35
C VAL A 253 21.70 -10.71 -0.44
N ASP A 254 22.30 -9.53 -0.67
CA ASP A 254 23.76 -9.35 -0.80
C ASP A 254 24.50 -9.17 0.51
N ARG A 255 23.89 -8.54 1.54
CA ARG A 255 24.46 -8.52 2.90
C ARG A 255 24.62 -9.95 3.44
N GLY A 256 24.06 -10.93 2.72
CA GLY A 256 24.35 -12.36 2.60
C GLY A 256 25.48 -12.92 3.43
N GLY A 257 26.67 -12.65 2.93
CA GLY A 257 27.91 -13.27 3.35
C GLY A 257 28.70 -12.47 4.37
N LYS A 258 28.19 -11.32 4.86
CA LYS A 258 28.88 -10.60 5.93
C LYS A 258 28.58 -11.30 7.27
N PRO A 259 29.61 -11.59 8.08
CA PRO A 259 29.42 -12.25 9.37
C PRO A 259 28.48 -11.43 10.24
N PHE A 260 27.47 -12.08 10.82
CA PHE A 260 26.65 -11.47 11.86
C PHE A 260 27.50 -11.31 13.14
N PRO A 261 27.23 -10.30 13.98
CA PRO A 261 27.92 -10.17 15.26
C PRO A 261 27.77 -11.48 16.05
N PRO A 262 28.86 -12.06 16.58
CA PRO A 262 28.76 -13.30 17.34
C PRO A 262 27.83 -13.09 18.54
N PRO A 263 27.06 -14.12 18.94
CA PRO A 263 26.20 -14.02 20.10
C PRO A 263 27.05 -13.74 21.33
N LYS A 264 26.76 -12.62 22.01
CA LYS A 264 27.38 -12.21 23.26
C LYS A 264 26.30 -12.05 24.30
N LYS A 265 26.64 -12.29 25.57
CA LYS A 265 25.77 -11.93 26.69
C LYS A 265 25.41 -10.46 26.57
N ASP A 266 24.12 -10.16 26.58
CA ASP A 266 23.63 -8.79 26.57
C ASP A 266 23.79 -8.13 27.95
N ALA A 267 23.52 -6.82 28.03
CA ALA A 267 23.65 -6.03 29.25
C ALA A 267 22.63 -6.38 30.36
N PHE A 268 21.72 -7.31 30.08
CA PHE A 268 20.62 -7.75 30.91
C PHE A 268 20.78 -9.20 31.39
N TRP A 269 21.76 -9.93 30.85
CA TRP A 269 21.96 -11.37 31.07
C TRP A 269 21.97 -11.80 32.55
N ASP A 270 22.62 -11.02 33.43
CA ASP A 270 22.73 -11.33 34.87
C ASP A 270 21.80 -10.48 35.76
N LYS A 271 20.89 -9.68 35.17
CA LYS A 271 20.01 -8.77 35.93
C LYS A 271 18.65 -9.42 36.21
N GLN A 272 18.35 -9.71 37.48
CA GLN A 272 17.04 -10.26 37.89
C GLN A 272 15.87 -9.27 37.74
N ASN A 273 16.11 -7.98 37.99
CA ASN A 273 15.10 -6.93 37.88
C ASN A 273 15.53 -5.89 36.84
N LEU A 274 14.81 -5.86 35.72
CA LEU A 274 15.06 -4.91 34.64
C LEU A 274 14.28 -3.62 34.89
N ALA A 275 15.01 -2.53 35.11
CA ALA A 275 14.41 -1.21 35.16
C ALA A 275 13.90 -0.82 33.75
N PRO A 276 12.79 -0.08 33.66
CA PRO A 276 12.29 0.43 32.39
C PRO A 276 13.33 1.29 31.64
N LEU A 277 13.45 1.10 30.33
CA LEU A 277 14.43 1.78 29.48
C LEU A 277 14.00 3.21 29.09
N TYR A 278 13.76 4.07 30.09
CA TYR A 278 13.43 5.48 29.86
C TYR A 278 14.66 6.38 29.95
N SER A 279 14.76 7.31 29.01
CA SER A 279 15.64 8.47 29.16
C SER A 279 15.11 9.38 30.28
N PHE A 280 15.99 10.22 30.85
CA PHE A 280 15.61 11.20 31.89
C PHE A 280 14.38 12.04 31.48
N ASN A 281 14.36 12.55 30.24
CA ASN A 281 13.26 13.36 29.71
C ASN A 281 11.93 12.60 29.57
N THR A 282 11.98 11.28 29.43
CA THR A 282 10.79 10.42 29.24
C THR A 282 10.34 9.72 30.52
N ALA A 283 11.17 9.73 31.58
CA ALA A 283 10.91 9.03 32.83
C ALA A 283 9.76 9.65 33.65
N HIS A 284 9.43 10.92 33.40
CA HIS A 284 8.32 11.63 34.07
C HIS A 284 6.93 11.23 33.57
N ARG A 285 6.82 10.34 32.58
CA ARG A 285 5.51 9.89 32.08
C ARG A 285 4.86 8.93 33.06
N THR A 286 3.59 9.18 33.38
CA THR A 286 2.78 8.25 34.17
C THR A 286 2.66 6.92 33.42
N VAL A 287 3.17 5.84 34.03
CA VAL A 287 3.04 4.49 33.48
C VAL A 287 1.78 3.86 34.08
N THR A 288 0.78 3.60 33.25
CA THR A 288 -0.40 2.80 33.61
C THR A 288 -0.23 1.39 33.04
N PRO A 289 0.36 0.45 33.79
CA PRO A 289 0.52 -0.91 33.30
C PRO A 289 -0.86 -1.53 33.07
N MET A 290 -0.98 -2.35 32.03
CA MET A 290 -2.22 -3.07 31.74
C MET A 290 -2.39 -4.19 32.78
N THR A 291 -3.00 -3.86 33.92
CA THR A 291 -3.50 -4.83 34.87
C THR A 291 -4.91 -5.23 34.45
N GLY A 292 -5.16 -6.52 34.21
CA GLY A 292 -6.47 -7.01 33.79
C GLY A 292 -7.59 -6.51 34.72
N SER A 293 -8.78 -6.24 34.17
CA SER A 293 -9.88 -5.60 34.90
C SER A 293 -10.35 -6.37 36.14
N ALA A 294 -10.14 -7.69 36.18
CA ALA A 294 -10.46 -8.56 37.31
C ALA A 294 -9.26 -8.88 38.22
N ALA A 295 -8.05 -8.36 37.93
CA ALA A 295 -6.81 -8.78 38.59
C ALA A 295 -6.77 -8.48 40.10
N ASN A 296 -7.56 -7.51 40.56
CA ASN A 296 -7.64 -7.12 41.97
C ASN A 296 -8.89 -7.67 42.68
N VAL A 297 -9.70 -8.51 42.02
CA VAL A 297 -10.90 -9.11 42.62
C VAL A 297 -10.46 -10.27 43.52
N LYS A 298 -10.62 -10.11 44.83
CA LYS A 298 -10.44 -11.20 45.81
C LYS A 298 -11.80 -11.82 46.10
N TYR A 299 -11.88 -13.15 46.04
CA TYR A 299 -13.03 -13.91 46.51
C TYR A 299 -12.66 -14.54 47.86
N ASP A 300 -13.51 -14.35 48.87
CA ASP A 300 -13.42 -15.07 50.13
C ASP A 300 -14.14 -16.43 49.94
N PHE A 301 -13.39 -17.52 50.00
CA PHE A 301 -13.91 -18.89 50.05
C PHE A 301 -13.82 -19.43 51.47
#